data_AF-A0A1F4Q6B4-F1
#
_entry.id   AF-A0A1F4Q6B4-F1
#
_cell.length_a   1.000
_cell.length_b   1.000
_cell.length_c   1.000
_cell.angle_alpha   90.00
_cell.angle_beta   90.00
_cell.angle_gamma   90.00
#
_symmetry.space_group_name_H-M   'P 1'
#
loop_
_entity.id
_entity.type
_entity.pdbx_description
1 polymer ?
#
loop_
_entity_poly.entity_id
_entity_poly.type
_entity_poly.pdbx_seq_one_letter_code
_entity_poly.pdbx_strand_id
1 'polypeptide(L)' 'MPYSAREVLAKLLRAGFVEVRQAGSHKILRHPDGRQTYVAMHPGTLPTGTFRKILKQARFTEEQFRSL' A
#
# COMPACT_ATOMS: atom_id res chain seq x y z
N MET A 1 2.62 12.68 -6.98
CA MET A 1 1.64 13.39 -6.12
C MET A 1 1.56 12.66 -4.79
N PRO A 2 1.29 13.34 -3.67
CA PRO A 2 1.25 12.70 -2.37
C PRO A 2 -0.09 11.95 -2.21
N TYR A 3 -0.02 10.61 -2.07
CA TYR A 3 -1.20 9.76 -1.84
C TYR A 3 -1.48 9.64 -0.34
N SER A 4 -2.75 9.60 0.05
CA SER A 4 -3.18 9.25 1.40
C SER A 4 -3.07 7.75 1.67
N ALA A 5 -3.01 7.36 2.94
CA ALA A 5 -3.02 5.94 3.33
C ALA A 5 -4.26 5.21 2.80
N ARG A 6 -5.42 5.89 2.74
CA ARG A 6 -6.68 5.33 2.25
C ARG A 6 -6.65 5.07 0.75
N GLU A 7 -6.11 5.99 -0.04
CA GLU A 7 -5.95 5.81 -1.49
C GLU A 7 -4.98 4.66 -1.82
N VAL A 8 -3.86 4.59 -1.11
CA VAL A 8 -2.88 3.51 -1.29
C VAL A 8 -3.49 2.16 -0.94
N LEU A 9 -4.18 2.05 0.19
CA LEU A 9 -4.90 0.84 0.57
C LEU A 9 -5.90 0.42 -0.52
N ALA A 10 -6.76 1.34 -0.96
CA ALA A 10 -7.79 1.05 -1.96
C ALA A 10 -7.19 0.56 -3.28
N LYS A 11 -6.13 1.20 -3.79
CA LYS A 11 -5.43 0.78 -5.01
C LYS A 11 -4.78 -0.60 -4.86
N LEU A 12 -4.14 -0.89 -3.72
CA LEU A 12 -3.54 -2.19 -3.47
C LEU A 12 -4.59 -3.31 -3.41
N LEU A 13 -5.74 -3.05 -2.78
CA LEU A 13 -6.86 -4.00 -2.76
C LEU A 13 -7.40 -4.27 -4.18
N ARG A 14 -7.56 -3.23 -5.01
CA ARG A 14 -7.92 -3.40 -6.44
C ARG A 14 -6.89 -4.21 -7.21
N ALA A 15 -5.62 -4.10 -6.84
CA ALA A 15 -4.52 -4.84 -7.44
C ALA A 15 -4.39 -6.30 -6.95
N GLY A 16 -5.38 -6.81 -6.21
CA GLY A 16 -5.42 -8.20 -5.75
C GLY A 16 -4.75 -8.46 -4.41
N PHE A 17 -4.27 -7.43 -3.70
CA PHE A 17 -3.86 -7.61 -2.32
C PHE A 17 -5.09 -7.82 -1.42
N VAL A 18 -4.93 -8.61 -0.38
CA VAL A 18 -5.94 -8.80 0.66
C VAL A 18 -5.36 -8.39 2.01
N GLU A 19 -6.22 -7.84 2.87
CA GLU A 19 -5.85 -7.57 4.26
C GLU A 19 -5.85 -8.88 5.04
N VAL A 20 -4.69 -9.23 5.60
CA VAL A 20 -4.53 -10.48 6.36
C VAL A 20 -4.47 -10.27 7.86
N ARG A 21 -4.12 -9.06 8.30
CA ARG A 21 -4.03 -8.71 9.72
C ARG A 21 -4.01 -7.19 9.89
N GLN A 22 -4.54 -6.72 11.01
CA GLN A 22 -4.36 -5.36 11.48
C GLN A 22 -3.72 -5.37 12.88
N ALA A 23 -2.80 -4.44 13.13
CA ALA A 23 -2.21 -4.18 14.44
C ALA A 23 -2.18 -2.67 14.68
N GLY A 24 -3.05 -2.19 15.57
CA GLY A 24 -3.29 -0.75 15.72
C GLY A 24 -3.74 -0.14 14.40
N SER A 25 -3.07 0.93 13.95
CA SER A 25 -3.32 1.58 12.65
C SER A 25 -2.66 0.86 11.47
N HIS A 26 -1.81 -0.14 11.68
CA HIS A 26 -1.08 -0.80 10.60
C HIS A 26 -1.89 -1.95 10.02
N LYS A 27 -2.16 -1.89 8.71
CA LYS A 27 -2.74 -2.98 7.93
C LYS A 27 -1.64 -3.76 7.22
N ILE A 28 -1.66 -5.08 7.38
CA ILE A 28 -0.76 -6.01 6.69
C ILE A 28 -1.51 -6.55 5.48
N LEU A 29 -0.95 -6.34 4.30
CA LEU A 29 -1.53 -6.74 3.03
C LEU A 29 -0.68 -7.82 2.38
N ARG A 30 -1.31 -8.89 1.89
CA ARG A 30 -0.66 -9.97 1.11
C ARG A 30 -1.34 -10.15 -0.23
N HIS A 31 -0.57 -10.41 -1.26
CA HIS A 31 -1.07 -10.85 -2.56
C HIS A 31 -0.87 -12.37 -2.68
N PRO A 32 -1.77 -13.12 -3.35
CA PRO A 32 -1.63 -14.58 -3.54
C PRO A 32 -0.32 -15.04 -4.20
N ASP A 33 0.38 -14.15 -4.91
CA ASP A 33 1.69 -14.39 -5.54
C ASP A 33 2.89 -14.27 -4.57
N GLY A 34 2.62 -14.06 -3.28
CA GLY A 34 3.64 -13.97 -2.23
C GLY A 34 4.16 -12.56 -1.93
N ARG A 35 3.68 -11.51 -2.62
CA ARG A 35 4.01 -10.12 -2.24
C ARG A 35 3.34 -9.75 -0.91
N GLN A 36 4.05 -8.97 -0.09
CA GLN A 36 3.53 -8.47 1.18
C GLN A 36 3.95 -7.02 1.38
N THR A 37 3.04 -6.17 1.86
CA THR A 37 3.32 -4.78 2.21
C THR A 37 2.51 -4.34 3.44
N TYR A 38 2.81 -3.15 3.96
CA TYR A 38 2.22 -2.60 5.17
C TYR A 38 1.74 -1.18 4.92
N VAL A 39 0.51 -0.86 5.34
CA VAL A 39 -0.03 0.49 5.24
C VAL A 39 -0.42 0.98 6.64
N ALA A 40 0.24 2.03 7.11
CA ALA A 40 -0.13 2.72 8.35
C ALA A 40 -1.28 3.70 8.08
N MET A 41 -2.44 3.46 8.70
CA MET A 41 -3.63 4.27 8.54
C MET A 41 -3.56 5.52 9.43
N HIS A 42 -3.12 6.64 8.85
CA HIS A 42 -3.11 7.94 9.51
C HIS A 42 -3.76 9.01 8.60
N PRO A 43 -4.26 10.12 9.17
CA PRO A 43 -4.76 11.23 8.38
C PRO A 43 -3.65 11.89 7.56
N GLY A 44 -4.03 12.55 6.46
CA GLY A 44 -3.11 13.22 5.56
C GLY A 44 -2.43 12.29 4.54
N THR A 45 -1.34 12.77 3.97
CA THR A 45 -0.61 12.07 2.91
C THR A 45 0.57 11.28 3.47
N LEU A 46 0.92 10.19 2.80
CA LEU A 46 2.09 9.40 3.16
C LEU A 46 3.36 10.19 2.84
N PRO A 47 4.37 10.18 3.73
CA PRO A 47 5.71 10.63 3.38
C PRO A 47 6.24 9.87 2.16
N THR A 48 6.95 10.55 1.26
CA THR A 48 7.48 9.95 0.03
C THR A 48 8.30 8.69 0.28
N GLY A 49 9.10 8.66 1.34
CA GLY A 49 9.87 7.48 1.73
C GLY A 49 9.00 6.28 2.12
N THR A 50 7.91 6.53 2.84
CA THR A 50 6.92 5.50 3.20
C THR A 50 6.22 4.96 1.97
N PHE A 51 5.75 5.85 1.08
CA PHE A 51 5.14 5.45 -0.18
C PHE A 51 6.08 4.59 -1.04
N ARG A 52 7.34 4.99 -1.22
CA ARG A 52 8.33 4.21 -1.97
C ARG A 52 8.64 2.86 -1.34
N LYS A 53 8.69 2.77 -0.01
CA LYS A 53 8.84 1.47 0.70
C LYS A 53 7.68 0.53 0.41
N ILE A 54 6.45 1.06 0.43
CA ILE A 54 5.23 0.29 0.10
C ILE A 54 5.32 -0.23 -1.33
N LEU A 55 5.68 0.62 -2.30
CA LEU A 55 5.83 0.22 -3.70
C LEU A 55 6.90 -0.85 -3.89
N LYS A 56 8.07 -0.69 -3.24
CA LYS A 56 9.15 -1.69 -3.29
C LYS A 56 8.68 -3.04 -2.76
N GLN A 57 7.98 -3.06 -1.63
CA GLN A 57 7.42 -4.27 -1.01
C GLN A 57 6.32 -4.91 -1.88
N ALA A 58 5.44 -4.09 -2.46
CA ALA A 58 4.37 -4.51 -3.36
C ALA A 58 4.85 -4.77 -4.80
N ARG A 59 6.16 -4.62 -5.07
CA ARG A 59 6.82 -4.76 -6.39
C ARG A 59 6.11 -3.98 -7.50
N PHE A 60 5.78 -2.73 -7.22
CA PHE A 60 5.26 -1.78 -8.21
C PHE A 60 6.26 -0.67 -8.52
N THR A 61 6.29 -0.22 -9.76
CA THR A 61 6.83 1.10 -10.12
C THR A 61 5.82 2.20 -9.75
N GLU A 62 6.27 3.45 -9.66
CA GLU A 62 5.35 4.59 -9.44
C GLU A 62 4.32 4.71 -10.59
N GLU A 63 4.72 4.37 -11.82
CA GLU A 63 3.86 4.38 -13.01
C GLU A 63 2.80 3.29 -12.95
N GLN A 64 3.19 2.05 -12.65
CA GLN A 64 2.24 0.94 -12.48
C GLN A 64 1.22 1.27 -11.39
N PHE A 65 1.67 1.82 -10.26
CA PHE A 65 0.77 2.22 -9.18
C PHE A 65 -0.18 3.35 -9.59
N ARG A 66 0.28 4.30 -10.42
CA ARG A 66 -0.56 5.39 -10.92
C ARG A 66 -1.73 4.84 -11.74
N SER A 67 -1.50 3.78 -12.50
CA SER A 67 -2.48 3.12 -13.37
C SER A 67 -3.43 2.13 -12.67
N LEU A 68 -3.27 1.90 -11.35
CA LEU A 68 -4.22 1.11 -10.52
C LEU A 68 -5.50 1.88 -10.18
#